data_AF-A0A947ZB93-F1
#
_entry.id   AF-A0A947ZB93-F1
#
_cell.length_a   1.000
_cell.length_b   1.000
_cell.length_c   1.000
_cell.angle_alpha   90.00
_cell.angle_beta   90.00
_cell.angle_gamma   90.00
#
_symmetry.space_group_name_H-M   'P 1'
#
loop_
_entity.id
_entity.type
_entity.pdbx_description
1 polymer ?
#
loop_
_entity_poly.entity_id
_entity_poly.type
_entity_poly.pdbx_seq_one_letter_code
_entity_poly.pdbx_strand_id
1 'polypeptide(L)'
;MKTMNYMAMVLLVCTLITTAVSCESEEAGEAVVSIKNDFNNPEMTYQPPWTICESSYLGQEFGPIAIGETSATLTIQPGLGNVLMVAAWDDPDCNPENCLPIASKNEEEVVDGQTRVISINMPNHQGPCPPEGVQPIPEELYEAIRAMWPQYDFLPYDQRTENTQCLE
;
A
#
# COMPACT_ATOMS: atom_id res chain seq x y z
N MET A 1 -1.49 22.46 77.36
CA MET A 1 -1.53 22.21 75.90
C MET A 1 -0.57 23.16 75.23
N LYS A 2 0.42 22.61 74.51
CA LYS A 2 1.57 23.32 73.92
C LYS A 2 1.23 23.94 72.56
N THR A 3 1.96 25.01 72.29
CA THR A 3 1.96 25.96 71.16
C THR A 3 2.37 25.40 69.80
N MET A 4 1.92 26.11 68.76
CA MET A 4 2.42 26.23 67.37
C MET A 4 3.90 25.88 67.14
N ASN A 5 4.24 25.37 65.95
CA ASN A 5 5.56 25.54 65.32
C ASN A 5 5.49 25.41 63.77
N TYR A 6 5.86 26.52 63.10
CA TYR A 6 6.68 26.71 61.87
C TYR A 6 6.46 25.77 60.66
N MET A 7 5.92 26.23 59.52
CA MET A 7 6.50 27.17 58.54
C MET A 7 7.89 26.73 58.05
N ALA A 8 7.95 26.00 56.92
CA ALA A 8 9.16 25.79 56.14
C ALA A 8 8.81 25.81 54.65
N MET A 9 8.96 27.01 54.10
CA MET A 9 8.94 27.36 52.69
C MET A 9 10.28 26.92 52.06
N VAL A 10 10.26 26.00 51.10
CA VAL A 10 11.42 25.70 50.25
C VAL A 10 10.99 25.91 48.80
N LEU A 11 11.33 27.09 48.32
CA LEU A 11 11.19 27.54 46.93
C LEU A 11 12.39 26.99 46.15
N LEU A 12 12.23 25.86 45.45
CA LEU A 12 13.26 25.34 44.55
C LEU A 12 12.94 25.81 43.12
N VAL A 13 13.61 26.90 42.73
CA VAL A 13 13.61 27.42 41.35
C VAL A 13 14.54 26.53 40.52
N CYS A 14 13.97 25.53 39.84
CA CYS A 14 14.67 24.81 38.78
C CYS A 14 14.47 25.58 37.47
N THR A 15 15.47 26.40 37.13
CA THR A 15 15.62 27.03 35.83
C THR A 15 15.85 25.95 34.78
N LEU A 16 14.78 25.43 34.19
CA LEU A 16 14.85 24.58 33.01
C LEU A 16 15.26 25.47 31.83
N ILE A 17 16.51 25.33 31.41
CA ILE A 17 17.00 25.86 30.14
C ILE A 17 16.34 25.00 29.06
N THR A 18 15.21 25.47 28.53
CA THR A 18 14.61 24.93 27.31
C THR A 18 15.51 25.35 26.14
N THR A 19 16.52 24.54 25.84
CA THR A 19 17.14 24.56 24.52
C THR A 19 16.08 24.09 23.53
N ALA A 20 15.38 25.06 22.93
CA ALA A 20 14.57 24.84 21.74
C ALA A 20 15.53 24.38 20.64
N VAL A 21 15.70 23.06 20.51
CA VAL A 21 16.18 22.45 19.28
C VAL A 21 15.10 22.79 18.27
N SER A 22 15.33 23.84 17.48
CA SER A 22 14.62 24.07 16.24
C SER A 22 14.97 22.89 15.35
N CYS A 23 14.19 21.82 15.48
CA CYS A 23 14.16 20.74 14.50
C CYS A 23 13.59 21.41 13.25
N GLU A 24 14.49 21.92 12.43
CA GLU A 24 14.20 22.40 11.09
C GLU A 24 13.55 21.22 10.40
N SER A 25 12.22 21.27 10.26
CA SER A 25 11.48 20.27 9.51
C SER A 25 11.94 20.44 8.07
N GLU A 26 12.89 19.59 7.65
CA GLU A 26 13.18 19.39 6.24
C GLU A 26 11.83 19.21 5.56
N GLU A 27 11.50 20.09 4.62
CA GLU A 27 10.25 19.99 3.87
C GLU A 27 10.24 18.58 3.25
N ALA A 28 9.25 17.79 3.65
CA ALA A 28 9.10 16.45 3.10
C ALA A 28 8.96 16.59 1.59
N GLY A 29 9.85 15.93 0.84
CA GLY A 29 9.83 15.96 -0.61
C GLY A 29 8.49 15.52 -1.19
N GLU A 30 8.27 15.85 -2.45
CA GLU A 30 7.04 15.51 -3.18
C GLU A 30 7.38 14.82 -4.50
N ALA A 31 6.61 13.80 -4.85
CA ALA A 31 6.69 13.12 -6.14
C ALA A 31 5.30 12.94 -6.74
N VAL A 32 5.22 12.88 -8.07
CA VAL A 32 3.98 12.64 -8.81
C VAL A 32 3.99 11.21 -9.32
N VAL A 33 3.00 10.41 -8.92
CA VAL A 33 2.90 9.00 -9.28
C VAL A 33 1.58 8.72 -9.98
N SER A 34 1.60 7.77 -10.90
CA SER A 34 0.42 7.10 -11.46
C SER A 34 0.72 5.61 -11.62
N ILE A 35 -0.32 4.80 -11.71
CA ILE A 35 -0.23 3.34 -11.84
C ILE A 35 -0.83 2.96 -13.20
N LYS A 36 -0.12 2.13 -13.96
CA LYS A 36 -0.59 1.60 -15.24
C LYS A 36 -0.95 0.13 -15.09
N ASN A 37 -2.17 -0.23 -15.51
CA ASN A 37 -2.54 -1.62 -15.73
C ASN A 37 -1.97 -2.08 -17.09
N ASP A 38 -0.81 -2.70 -17.07
CA ASP A 38 -0.04 -3.14 -18.25
C ASP A 38 -0.22 -4.65 -18.54
N PHE A 39 -1.32 -5.26 -18.08
CA PHE A 39 -1.60 -6.69 -18.32
C PHE A 39 -1.87 -7.04 -19.80
N ASN A 40 -2.14 -6.05 -20.66
CA ASN A 40 -2.29 -6.22 -22.12
C ASN A 40 -0.99 -6.01 -22.91
N ASN A 41 0.17 -5.97 -22.27
CA ASN A 41 1.44 -5.69 -22.94
C ASN A 41 1.77 -6.76 -24.02
N PRO A 42 1.93 -6.38 -25.30
CA PRO A 42 2.19 -7.29 -26.43
C PRO A 42 3.52 -8.04 -26.35
N GLU A 43 4.45 -7.60 -25.50
CA GLU A 43 5.74 -8.25 -25.29
C GLU A 43 5.66 -9.47 -24.34
N MET A 44 4.52 -9.65 -23.65
CA MET A 44 4.31 -10.78 -22.74
C MET A 44 3.81 -12.03 -23.47
N THR A 45 4.31 -13.20 -23.08
CA THR A 45 3.85 -14.50 -23.60
C THR A 45 2.39 -14.79 -23.24
N TYR A 46 1.91 -14.25 -22.12
CA TYR A 46 0.55 -14.40 -21.63
C TYR A 46 0.03 -13.06 -21.10
N GLN A 47 -1.20 -12.72 -21.49
CA GLN A 47 -1.87 -11.46 -21.18
C GLN A 47 -3.16 -11.80 -20.42
N PRO A 48 -3.11 -11.80 -19.09
CA PRO A 48 -4.29 -12.12 -18.30
C PRO A 48 -5.32 -10.96 -18.39
N PRO A 49 -6.62 -11.26 -18.36
CA PRO A 49 -7.68 -10.25 -18.42
C PRO A 49 -7.91 -9.61 -17.04
N TRP A 50 -6.86 -9.15 -16.37
CA TRP A 50 -6.98 -8.55 -15.02
C TRP A 50 -7.37 -7.08 -15.07
N THR A 51 -8.57 -6.76 -14.60
CA THR A 51 -8.93 -5.40 -14.22
C THR A 51 -8.41 -5.13 -12.82
N ILE A 52 -7.72 -4.00 -12.60
CA ILE A 52 -7.37 -3.57 -11.25
C ILE A 52 -8.59 -2.84 -10.69
N CYS A 53 -9.18 -3.38 -9.64
CA CYS A 53 -10.41 -2.88 -9.02
C CYS A 53 -10.10 -1.85 -7.94
N GLU A 54 -9.03 -2.09 -7.19
CA GLU A 54 -8.50 -1.15 -6.21
C GLU A 54 -6.99 -1.15 -6.29
N SER A 55 -6.36 -0.01 -6.02
CA SER A 55 -4.91 0.11 -5.99
C SER A 55 -4.44 1.17 -5.00
N SER A 56 -3.33 0.89 -4.33
CA SER A 56 -2.70 1.78 -3.36
C SER A 56 -1.19 1.69 -3.41
N TYR A 57 -0.51 2.81 -3.23
CA TYR A 57 0.94 2.87 -3.10
C TYR A 57 1.31 3.86 -1.98
N LEU A 58 2.16 3.41 -1.04
CA LEU A 58 2.48 4.15 0.20
C LEU A 58 1.24 4.65 0.95
N GLY A 59 0.16 3.85 0.93
CA GLY A 59 -1.12 4.16 1.59
C GLY A 59 -2.02 5.14 0.85
N GLN A 60 -1.63 5.63 -0.33
CA GLN A 60 -2.46 6.51 -1.16
C GLN A 60 -3.23 5.69 -2.20
N GLU A 61 -4.56 5.82 -2.20
CA GLU A 61 -5.45 5.07 -3.09
C GLU A 61 -5.60 5.75 -4.46
N PHE A 62 -5.40 4.97 -5.53
CA PHE A 62 -5.54 5.40 -6.92
C PHE A 62 -6.87 4.94 -7.55
N GLY A 63 -7.59 4.03 -6.89
CA GLY A 63 -8.87 3.47 -7.35
C GLY A 63 -8.73 2.44 -8.48
N PRO A 64 -9.82 2.21 -9.24
CA PRO A 64 -9.86 1.22 -10.32
C PRO A 64 -9.11 1.66 -11.57
N ILE A 65 -8.50 0.69 -12.26
CA ILE A 65 -7.70 0.88 -13.48
C ILE A 65 -8.03 -0.25 -14.47
N ALA A 66 -8.77 0.11 -15.52
CA ALA A 66 -9.08 -0.81 -16.61
C ALA A 66 -7.81 -1.27 -17.34
N ILE A 67 -7.89 -2.43 -18.01
CA ILE A 67 -6.77 -3.01 -18.75
C ILE A 67 -6.24 -2.03 -19.80
N GLY A 68 -4.94 -1.74 -19.75
CA GLY A 68 -4.26 -0.82 -20.66
C GLY A 68 -4.33 0.66 -20.26
N GLU A 69 -5.13 1.00 -19.26
CA GLU A 69 -5.28 2.37 -18.77
C GLU A 69 -4.24 2.71 -17.69
N THR A 70 -4.12 4.02 -17.43
CA THR A 70 -3.31 4.58 -16.35
C THR A 70 -4.22 5.34 -15.40
N SER A 71 -4.01 5.18 -14.09
CA SER A 71 -4.75 5.93 -13.06
C SER A 71 -4.50 7.44 -13.14
N ALA A 72 -5.32 8.20 -12.42
CA ALA A 72 -5.03 9.61 -12.18
C ALA A 72 -3.68 9.79 -11.45
N THR A 73 -3.00 10.89 -11.73
CA THR A 73 -1.76 11.24 -11.03
C THR A 73 -2.05 11.73 -9.61
N LEU A 74 -1.28 11.25 -8.63
CA LEU A 74 -1.32 11.73 -7.25
C LEU A 74 0.05 12.28 -6.84
N THR A 75 0.05 13.35 -6.06
CA THR A 75 1.24 13.83 -5.36
C THR A 75 1.38 13.05 -4.05
N ILE A 76 2.53 12.41 -3.86
CA ILE A 76 2.82 11.56 -2.70
C ILE A 76 4.18 11.91 -2.10
N GLN A 77 4.42 11.45 -0.87
CA GLN A 77 5.76 11.50 -0.29
C GLN A 77 6.66 10.44 -0.95
N PRO A 78 7.92 10.78 -1.26
CA PRO A 78 8.94 9.83 -1.68
C PRO A 78 9.09 8.68 -0.69
N GLY A 79 9.40 7.49 -1.21
CA GLY A 79 9.55 6.29 -0.41
C GLY A 79 9.70 5.03 -1.24
N LEU A 80 9.91 3.93 -0.52
CA LEU A 80 10.01 2.57 -1.04
C LEU A 80 8.81 1.76 -0.54
N GLY A 81 8.09 1.07 -1.43
CA GLY A 81 7.01 0.18 -1.01
C GLY A 81 6.39 -0.62 -2.16
N ASN A 82 5.46 -1.51 -1.84
CA ASN A 82 4.71 -2.25 -2.85
C ASN A 82 3.47 -1.49 -3.30
N VAL A 83 3.03 -1.75 -4.52
CA VAL A 83 1.65 -1.44 -4.93
C VAL A 83 0.77 -2.56 -4.40
N LEU A 84 -0.17 -2.22 -3.52
CA LEU A 84 -1.21 -3.11 -3.01
C LEU A 84 -2.43 -2.98 -3.91
N MET A 85 -3.10 -4.09 -4.25
CA MET A 85 -4.21 -4.05 -5.18
C MET A 85 -5.27 -5.12 -4.88
N VAL A 86 -6.46 -4.89 -5.41
CA VAL A 86 -7.45 -5.91 -5.69
C VAL A 86 -7.66 -5.95 -7.19
N ALA A 87 -7.65 -7.13 -7.80
CA ALA A 87 -7.90 -7.28 -9.22
C ALA A 87 -8.98 -8.32 -9.47
N ALA A 88 -9.70 -8.21 -10.59
CA ALA A 88 -10.70 -9.19 -11.01
C ALA A 88 -10.36 -9.78 -12.37
N TRP A 89 -10.58 -11.09 -12.51
CA TRP A 89 -10.32 -11.82 -13.74
C TRP A 89 -11.51 -11.75 -14.69
N ASP A 90 -11.29 -11.20 -15.89
CA ASP A 90 -12.31 -11.07 -16.95
C ASP A 90 -13.60 -10.39 -16.48
N ASP A 91 -13.46 -9.49 -15.50
CA ASP A 91 -14.57 -8.76 -14.89
C ASP A 91 -14.23 -7.26 -14.81
N PRO A 92 -14.72 -6.44 -15.75
CA PRO A 92 -14.51 -4.99 -15.74
C PRO A 92 -15.37 -4.27 -14.69
N ASP A 93 -16.41 -4.92 -14.18
CA ASP A 93 -17.33 -4.35 -13.19
C ASP A 93 -16.85 -4.61 -11.76
N CYS A 94 -15.78 -5.41 -11.59
CA CYS A 94 -15.13 -5.67 -10.31
C CYS A 94 -16.08 -6.25 -9.27
N ASN A 95 -16.87 -7.25 -9.65
CA ASN A 95 -17.75 -7.94 -8.72
C ASN A 95 -16.89 -8.64 -7.64
N PRO A 96 -17.19 -8.45 -6.34
CA PRO A 96 -16.35 -8.97 -5.27
C PRO A 96 -16.08 -10.49 -5.36
N GLU A 97 -17.05 -11.28 -5.84
CA GLU A 97 -16.85 -12.72 -6.03
C GLU A 97 -15.77 -13.11 -7.06
N ASN A 98 -15.37 -12.19 -7.93
CA ASN A 98 -14.35 -12.38 -8.96
C ASN A 98 -13.00 -11.73 -8.60
N CYS A 99 -12.94 -11.08 -7.43
CA CYS A 99 -11.78 -10.34 -7.01
C CYS A 99 -10.77 -11.21 -6.27
N LEU A 100 -9.50 -10.92 -6.49
CA LEU A 100 -8.36 -11.50 -5.82
C LEU A 100 -7.40 -10.39 -5.36
N PRO A 101 -6.83 -10.50 -4.14
CA PRO A 101 -5.79 -9.59 -3.69
C PRO A 101 -4.52 -9.80 -4.50
N ILE A 102 -3.89 -8.76 -5.03
CA ILE A 102 -2.59 -8.86 -5.70
C ILE A 102 -1.66 -7.74 -5.23
N ALA A 103 -0.36 -7.92 -5.40
CA ALA A 103 0.63 -6.88 -5.11
C ALA A 103 1.70 -6.81 -6.19
N SER A 104 2.41 -5.68 -6.27
CA SER A 104 3.65 -5.62 -7.05
C SER A 104 4.66 -6.60 -6.47
N LYS A 105 5.37 -7.30 -7.35
CA LYS A 105 6.38 -8.29 -6.95
C LYS A 105 7.58 -7.64 -6.28
N ASN A 106 7.98 -6.46 -6.77
CA ASN A 106 9.08 -5.70 -6.23
C ASN A 106 8.54 -4.48 -5.48
N GLU A 107 9.33 -4.02 -4.50
CA GLU A 107 9.17 -2.67 -3.98
C GLU A 107 9.55 -1.66 -5.07
N GLU A 108 8.71 -0.66 -5.25
CA GLU A 108 8.92 0.46 -6.15
C GLU A 108 9.53 1.59 -5.33
N GLU A 109 10.60 2.19 -5.84
CA GLU A 109 11.22 3.36 -5.23
C GLU A 109 10.76 4.62 -5.98
N VAL A 110 10.27 5.59 -5.21
CA VAL A 110 9.93 6.93 -5.69
C VAL A 110 10.77 7.94 -4.92
N VAL A 111 11.51 8.77 -5.63
CA VAL A 111 12.39 9.79 -5.04
C VAL A 111 11.81 11.20 -5.20
N ASP A 112 12.32 12.14 -4.41
CA ASP A 112 11.87 13.54 -4.44
C ASP A 112 11.97 14.19 -5.82
N GLY A 113 10.95 14.97 -6.18
CA GLY A 113 10.82 15.65 -7.48
C GLY A 113 10.52 14.73 -8.67
N GLN A 114 10.37 13.42 -8.46
CA GLN A 114 10.14 12.46 -9.54
C GLN A 114 8.70 12.54 -10.07
N THR A 115 8.54 12.37 -11.38
CA THR A 115 7.26 11.93 -11.98
C THR A 115 7.42 10.48 -12.45
N ARG A 116 6.63 9.55 -11.91
CA ARG A 116 6.75 8.11 -12.15
C ARG A 116 5.42 7.51 -12.60
N VAL A 117 5.51 6.59 -13.56
CA VAL A 117 4.43 5.64 -13.88
C VAL A 117 4.89 4.27 -13.41
N ILE A 118 4.16 3.67 -12.48
CA ILE A 118 4.42 2.30 -12.01
C ILE A 118 3.58 1.36 -12.86
N SER A 119 4.23 0.50 -13.66
CA SER A 119 3.53 -0.47 -14.50
C SER A 119 3.34 -1.79 -13.78
N ILE A 120 2.09 -2.25 -13.70
CA ILE A 120 1.72 -3.56 -13.16
C ILE A 120 1.41 -4.50 -14.32
N ASN A 121 2.09 -5.64 -14.36
CA ASN A 121 1.93 -6.66 -15.40
C ASN A 121 2.26 -8.05 -14.86
N MET A 122 2.14 -9.07 -15.71
CA MET A 122 2.33 -10.47 -15.31
C MET A 122 3.70 -10.73 -14.65
N PRO A 123 4.85 -10.27 -15.21
CA PRO A 123 6.16 -10.41 -14.56
C PRO A 123 6.34 -9.69 -13.22
N ASN A 124 5.67 -8.55 -13.01
CA ASN A 124 5.85 -7.66 -11.86
C ASN A 124 4.70 -7.73 -10.84
N HIS A 125 3.88 -8.77 -10.85
CA HIS A 125 2.83 -8.97 -9.85
C HIS A 125 2.94 -10.32 -9.13
N GLN A 126 2.32 -10.39 -7.96
CA GLN A 126 2.11 -11.61 -7.16
C GLN A 126 0.66 -11.64 -6.67
N GLY A 127 0.07 -12.83 -6.60
CA GLY A 127 -1.28 -13.05 -6.09
C GLY A 127 -1.36 -14.23 -5.13
N PRO A 128 -2.53 -14.51 -4.53
CA PRO A 128 -2.74 -15.62 -3.60
C PRO A 128 -2.56 -16.98 -4.27
N CYS A 129 -2.83 -17.03 -5.57
CA CYS A 129 -2.89 -18.23 -6.38
C CYS A 129 -2.03 -18.02 -7.63
N PRO A 130 -0.70 -17.95 -7.45
CA PRO A 130 0.22 -17.64 -8.52
C PRO A 130 0.21 -18.74 -9.60
N PRO A 131 0.45 -18.41 -10.87
CA PRO A 131 0.75 -19.40 -11.90
C PRO A 131 1.92 -20.30 -11.48
N GLU A 132 2.02 -21.50 -12.06
CA GLU A 132 3.11 -22.43 -11.79
C GLU A 132 4.48 -21.73 -11.94
N GLY A 133 5.31 -21.82 -10.89
CA GLY A 133 6.64 -21.20 -10.87
C GLY A 133 6.69 -19.75 -10.38
N VAL A 134 5.55 -19.12 -10.06
CA VAL A 134 5.50 -17.81 -9.38
C VAL A 134 5.29 -18.01 -7.88
N GLN A 135 6.00 -17.23 -7.06
CA GLN A 135 5.82 -17.25 -5.60
C GLN A 135 4.50 -16.58 -5.22
N PRO A 136 3.79 -17.10 -4.20
CA PRO A 136 2.59 -16.43 -3.70
C PRO A 136 2.94 -15.04 -3.17
N ILE A 137 1.95 -14.16 -3.17
CA ILE A 137 2.03 -12.89 -2.44
C ILE A 137 2.46 -13.15 -0.99
N PRO A 138 3.45 -12.42 -0.43
CA PRO A 138 3.81 -12.52 0.98
C PRO A 138 2.63 -12.27 1.93
N GLU A 139 2.59 -12.98 3.05
CA GLU A 139 1.51 -12.87 4.05
C GLU A 139 1.31 -11.43 4.54
N GLU A 140 2.40 -10.70 4.78
CA GLU A 140 2.36 -9.30 5.21
C GLU A 140 1.61 -8.40 4.21
N LEU A 141 1.89 -8.55 2.91
CA LEU A 141 1.22 -7.76 1.87
C LEU A 141 -0.24 -8.17 1.72
N TYR A 142 -0.54 -9.47 1.83
CA TYR A 142 -1.90 -9.98 1.78
C TYR A 142 -2.77 -9.42 2.92
N GLU A 143 -2.26 -9.46 4.15
CA GLU A 143 -2.98 -8.94 5.31
C GLU A 143 -3.11 -7.41 5.27
N ALA A 144 -2.13 -6.69 4.69
CA ALA A 144 -2.26 -5.26 4.42
C ALA A 144 -3.40 -4.97 3.44
N ILE A 145 -3.54 -5.76 2.37
CA ILE A 145 -4.65 -5.64 1.39
C ILE A 145 -5.99 -5.92 2.07
N ARG A 146 -6.09 -6.97 2.90
CA ARG A 146 -7.32 -7.31 3.66
C ARG A 146 -7.73 -6.20 4.62
N ALA A 147 -6.76 -5.60 5.29
CA ALA A 147 -7.02 -4.49 6.20
C ALA A 147 -7.47 -3.23 5.45
N MET A 148 -6.94 -2.99 4.25
CA MET A 148 -7.25 -1.83 3.43
C MET A 148 -8.64 -1.92 2.79
N TRP A 149 -9.01 -3.08 2.26
CA TRP A 149 -10.29 -3.29 1.59
C TRP A 149 -11.10 -4.44 2.20
N PRO A 150 -11.62 -4.27 3.43
CA PRO A 150 -12.36 -5.31 4.12
C PRO A 150 -13.66 -5.71 3.42
N GLN A 151 -14.21 -4.88 2.54
CA GLN A 151 -15.47 -5.13 1.83
C GLN A 151 -15.41 -6.32 0.86
N TYR A 152 -14.22 -6.81 0.50
CA TYR A 152 -14.08 -7.98 -0.37
C TYR A 152 -14.13 -9.31 0.40
N ASP A 153 -14.19 -9.28 1.73
CA ASP A 153 -14.33 -10.46 2.59
C ASP A 153 -13.33 -11.60 2.27
N PHE A 154 -12.11 -11.26 1.85
CA PHE A 154 -11.09 -12.25 1.56
C PHE A 154 -10.79 -13.11 2.79
N LEU A 155 -10.66 -14.42 2.55
CA LEU A 155 -10.29 -15.41 3.55
C LEU A 155 -8.91 -15.10 4.17
N PRO A 156 -8.59 -15.64 5.35
CA PRO A 156 -7.25 -15.53 5.92
C PRO A 156 -6.16 -16.12 5.01
N TYR A 157 -4.91 -15.65 5.18
CA TYR A 157 -3.80 -16.04 4.30
C TYR A 157 -3.59 -17.56 4.18
N ASP A 158 -3.82 -18.32 5.25
CA ASP A 158 -3.70 -19.79 5.24
C ASP A 158 -4.81 -20.51 4.45
N GLN A 159 -5.91 -19.82 4.15
CA GLN A 159 -7.06 -20.28 3.36
C GLN A 159 -7.15 -19.60 1.99
N ARG A 160 -6.16 -18.78 1.61
CA ARG A 160 -6.21 -17.95 0.39
C ARG A 160 -6.40 -18.71 -0.92
N THR A 161 -6.03 -20.01 -0.96
CA THR A 161 -6.14 -20.86 -2.14
C THR A 161 -7.52 -21.51 -2.29
N GLU A 162 -8.43 -21.32 -1.34
CA GLU A 162 -9.79 -21.86 -1.41
C GLU A 162 -10.73 -21.02 -2.29
N ASN A 163 -10.25 -19.90 -2.82
CA ASN A 163 -10.99 -19.06 -3.75
C ASN A 163 -11.17 -19.76 -5.11
N THR A 164 -12.36 -19.69 -5.70
CA THR A 164 -12.69 -20.42 -6.93
C THR A 164 -11.85 -20.01 -8.14
N GLN A 165 -11.44 -18.75 -8.22
CA GLN A 165 -10.56 -18.25 -9.28
C GLN A 165 -9.12 -18.79 -9.14
N CYS A 166 -8.79 -19.48 -8.05
CA CYS A 166 -7.55 -20.22 -7.88
C CYS A 166 -7.60 -21.66 -8.40
N LEU A 167 -8.80 -22.16 -8.72
CA LEU A 167 -9.06 -23.56 -9.07
C LEU A 167 -9.25 -23.77 -10.58
N GLU A 168 -9.43 -22.69 -11.34
CA GLU A 168 -9.60 -22.67 -12.80
C GLU A 168 -8.34 -22.14 -13.51
#